data_AF-A0A1M7SDE0-F1
#
_entry.id   AF-A0A1M7SDE0-F1
#
_cell.length_a   1.000
_cell.length_b   1.000
_cell.length_c   1.000
_cell.angle_alpha   90.00
_cell.angle_beta   90.00
_cell.angle_gamma   90.00
#
_symmetry.space_group_name_H-M   'P 1'
#
loop_
_entity.id
_entity.type
_entity.pdbx_description
1 polymer ?
#
loop_
_entity_poly.entity_id
_entity_poly.type
_entity_poly.pdbx_seq_one_letter_code
_entity_poly.pdbx_strand_id
1 'polypeptide(L)'
;MDSQAPAAADPRGDVSYRQLLTGLRRFLRTDGQRHLDDPNVASVGLGYKVTGGRPTAELSVQFTVEEKRVGPEALAALGTHPVPEAVTVAGVRVPTDVLERRSSPALAARPRRGAPPRPPSPGPRGIPAR
;
A
#
# COMPACT_ATOMS: atom_id res chain seq x y z
N MET A 1 25.33 -21.32 -13.44
CA MET A 1 24.14 -21.24 -14.32
C MET A 1 23.16 -20.35 -13.58
N ASP A 2 23.39 -19.05 -13.68
CA ASP A 2 22.65 -18.02 -12.99
C ASP A 2 21.38 -17.73 -13.79
N SER A 3 20.24 -18.17 -13.24
CA SER A 3 18.93 -17.95 -13.82
C SER A 3 18.58 -16.46 -13.78
N GLN A 4 19.01 -15.74 -14.81
CA GLN A 4 18.63 -14.37 -15.07
C GLN A 4 17.16 -14.34 -15.48
N ALA A 5 16.29 -13.84 -14.59
CA ALA A 5 14.92 -13.47 -14.90
C ALA A 5 14.93 -12.37 -16.00
N PRO A 6 13.95 -12.34 -16.91
CA PRO A 6 13.98 -11.44 -18.06
C PRO A 6 13.86 -9.99 -17.59
N ALA A 7 14.74 -9.15 -18.14
CA ALA A 7 14.86 -7.73 -17.85
C ALA A 7 13.52 -7.01 -18.03
N ALA A 8 12.87 -6.68 -16.91
CA ALA A 8 11.86 -5.62 -16.87
C ALA A 8 12.57 -4.33 -17.31
N ALA A 9 11.96 -3.64 -18.27
CA ALA A 9 12.52 -2.48 -18.96
C ALA A 9 13.20 -1.51 -17.98
N ASP A 10 14.50 -1.31 -18.20
CA ASP A 10 15.29 -0.26 -17.57
C ASP A 10 14.61 1.09 -17.85
N PRO A 11 14.10 1.80 -16.82
CA PRO A 11 13.56 3.13 -17.01
C PRO A 11 14.71 4.08 -17.34
N ARG A 12 15.09 4.13 -18.62
CA ARG A 12 16.23 4.89 -19.14
C ARG A 12 16.14 6.36 -18.76
N GLY A 13 16.95 6.70 -17.78
CA GLY A 13 17.33 8.02 -17.30
C GLY A 13 18.16 7.75 -16.06
N ASP A 14 19.31 8.40 -15.91
CA ASP A 14 20.37 8.21 -14.89
C ASP A 14 19.91 8.30 -13.40
N VAL A 15 18.82 7.64 -13.03
CA VAL A 15 18.16 7.75 -11.74
C VAL A 15 18.26 6.40 -11.06
N SER A 16 19.02 6.37 -9.97
CA SER A 16 19.17 5.14 -9.19
C SER A 16 17.81 4.64 -8.69
N TYR A 17 17.63 3.32 -8.63
CA TYR A 17 16.41 2.69 -8.09
C TYR A 17 16.01 3.26 -6.72
N ARG A 18 16.99 3.61 -5.87
CA ARG A 18 16.74 4.25 -4.57
C ARG A 18 16.18 5.67 -4.67
N GLN A 19 16.64 6.47 -5.63
CA GLN A 19 16.08 7.80 -5.88
C GLN A 19 14.65 7.70 -6.41
N LEU A 20 14.38 6.77 -7.32
CA LEU A 20 13.02 6.51 -7.81
C LEU A 20 12.07 6.11 -6.66
N LEU A 21 12.48 5.15 -5.82
CA LEU A 21 11.70 4.75 -4.64
C LEU A 21 11.47 5.90 -3.66
N THR A 22 12.48 6.76 -3.45
CA THR A 22 12.34 7.94 -2.59
C THR A 22 11.33 8.92 -3.17
N GLY A 23 11.41 9.18 -4.48
CA GLY A 23 10.45 10.03 -5.20
C GLY A 23 9.03 9.48 -5.11
N LEU A 24 8.85 8.17 -5.32
CA LEU A 24 7.52 7.53 -5.29
C LEU A 24 6.91 7.56 -3.90
N ARG A 25 7.71 7.32 -2.85
CA ARG A 25 7.22 7.46 -1.45
C ARG A 25 6.79 8.89 -1.14
N ARG A 26 7.49 9.88 -1.69
CA ARG A 26 7.09 11.29 -1.55
C ARG A 26 5.79 11.57 -2.30
N PHE A 27 5.69 11.11 -3.54
CA PHE A 27 4.47 11.21 -4.35
C PHE A 27 3.25 10.59 -3.64
N LEU A 28 3.39 9.39 -3.08
CA LEU A 28 2.31 8.74 -2.31
C LEU A 28 1.87 9.55 -1.08
N ARG A 29 2.78 10.30 -0.45
CA ARG A 29 2.44 11.16 0.71
C ARG A 29 1.80 12.47 0.31
N THR A 30 2.07 12.98 -0.89
CA THR A 30 1.50 14.25 -1.39
C THR A 30 0.25 13.98 -2.22
N ASP A 31 0.44 13.40 -3.39
CA ASP A 31 -0.62 13.17 -4.39
C ASP A 31 -1.46 11.94 -4.05
N GLY A 32 -0.86 10.94 -3.39
CA GLY A 32 -1.60 9.77 -2.93
C GLY A 32 -2.74 10.14 -1.97
N GLN A 33 -2.60 11.20 -1.16
CA GLN A 33 -3.70 11.70 -0.31
C GLN A 33 -4.86 12.25 -1.13
N ARG A 34 -4.57 13.01 -2.19
CA ARG A 34 -5.61 13.55 -3.08
C ARG A 34 -6.42 12.46 -3.76
N HIS A 35 -5.78 11.33 -4.05
CA HIS A 35 -6.49 10.17 -4.59
C HIS A 35 -7.32 9.43 -3.54
N LEU A 36 -6.94 9.50 -2.25
CA LEU A 36 -7.74 8.94 -1.15
C LEU A 36 -8.96 9.81 -0.79
N ASP A 37 -9.00 11.06 -1.24
CA ASP A 37 -10.21 11.89 -1.15
C ASP A 37 -11.33 11.40 -2.10
N ASP A 38 -10.99 10.53 -3.07
CA ASP A 38 -11.96 9.91 -3.98
C ASP A 38 -12.74 8.79 -3.25
N PRO A 39 -14.09 8.82 -3.28
CA PRO A 39 -14.92 7.88 -2.54
C PRO A 39 -14.77 6.42 -2.99
N ASN A 40 -14.24 6.17 -4.19
CA ASN A 40 -14.02 4.82 -4.72
C ASN A 40 -12.60 4.30 -4.48
N VAL A 41 -11.65 5.14 -4.06
CA VAL A 41 -10.27 4.74 -3.82
C VAL A 41 -10.10 4.30 -2.36
N ALA A 42 -9.96 2.99 -2.16
CA ALA A 42 -9.76 2.41 -0.84
C ALA A 42 -8.31 2.53 -0.34
N SER A 43 -7.32 2.41 -1.24
CA SER A 43 -5.92 2.61 -0.89
C SER A 43 -5.03 2.92 -2.09
N VAL A 44 -3.92 3.61 -1.85
CA VAL A 44 -2.88 3.89 -2.87
C VAL A 44 -1.53 3.46 -2.33
N GLY A 45 -0.78 2.70 -3.12
CA GLY A 45 0.49 2.12 -2.70
C GLY A 45 1.47 1.87 -3.83
N LEU A 46 2.62 1.29 -3.47
CA LEU A 46 3.64 0.83 -4.41
C LEU A 46 3.54 -0.68 -4.54
N GLY A 47 3.46 -1.15 -5.77
CA GLY A 47 3.39 -2.57 -6.08
C GLY A 47 4.16 -2.90 -7.34
N TYR A 48 4.18 -4.18 -7.66
CA TYR A 48 4.60 -4.64 -8.97
C TYR A 48 3.35 -4.81 -9.83
N LYS A 49 3.47 -4.44 -11.11
CA LYS A 49 2.36 -4.54 -12.05
C LYS A 49 1.98 -6.00 -12.23
N VAL A 50 0.69 -6.31 -12.18
CA VAL A 50 0.20 -7.68 -12.38
C VAL A 50 -0.40 -7.81 -13.77
N THR A 51 0.21 -8.63 -14.63
CA THR A 51 -0.29 -8.89 -15.99
C THR A 51 -0.75 -10.34 -16.08
N GLY A 52 -2.02 -10.56 -16.41
CA GLY A 52 -2.58 -11.92 -16.54
C GLY A 52 -2.54 -12.74 -15.25
N GLY A 53 -2.66 -12.08 -14.09
CA GLY A 53 -2.61 -12.72 -12.77
C GLY A 53 -1.19 -13.04 -12.27
N ARG A 54 -0.13 -12.66 -13.00
CA ARG A 54 1.26 -12.85 -12.58
C ARG A 54 1.91 -11.51 -12.22
N PRO A 55 2.53 -11.38 -11.03
CA PRO A 55 3.31 -10.19 -10.71
C PRO A 55 4.52 -10.12 -11.64
N THR A 56 4.72 -8.95 -12.24
CA THR A 56 5.89 -8.64 -13.08
C THR A 56 6.99 -8.00 -12.23
N ALA A 57 8.17 -7.75 -12.79
CA ALA A 57 9.21 -6.95 -12.11
C ALA A 57 9.07 -5.44 -12.42
N GLU A 58 7.98 -5.03 -13.07
CA GLU A 58 7.72 -3.63 -13.41
C GLU A 58 7.11 -2.92 -12.19
N LEU A 59 7.84 -1.93 -11.65
CA LEU A 59 7.37 -1.12 -10.53
C LEU A 59 6.19 -0.25 -10.99
N SER A 60 5.11 -0.26 -10.22
CA SER A 60 3.89 0.49 -10.54
C SER A 60 3.25 1.09 -9.29
N VAL A 61 2.49 2.16 -9.49
CA VAL A 61 1.63 2.71 -8.43
C VAL A 61 0.32 1.95 -8.44
N GLN A 62 0.04 1.20 -7.38
CA GLN A 62 -1.20 0.46 -7.24
C GLN A 62 -2.28 1.31 -6.59
N PHE A 63 -3.40 1.47 -7.31
CA PHE A 63 -4.63 2.06 -6.83
C PHE A 63 -5.63 0.94 -6.55
N THR A 64 -5.96 0.75 -5.28
CA THR A 64 -7.02 -0.19 -4.90
C THR A 64 -8.33 0.56 -4.84
N VAL A 65 -9.29 0.13 -5.66
CA VAL A 65 -10.64 0.67 -5.71
C VAL A 65 -11.66 -0.36 -5.23
N GLU A 66 -12.79 0.11 -4.70
CA GLU A 66 -13.91 -0.75 -4.33
C GLU A 66 -14.58 -1.34 -5.57
N GLU A 67 -14.73 -0.54 -6.62
CA GLU A 67 -15.32 -0.98 -7.89
C GLU A 67 -14.58 -0.41 -9.11
N LYS A 68 -14.17 -1.28 -10.04
CA LYS A 68 -13.61 -0.83 -11.33
C LYS A 68 -14.73 -0.41 -12.27
N ARG A 69 -14.74 0.87 -12.63
CA ARG A 69 -15.60 1.41 -13.69
C ARG A 69 -14.77 1.85 -14.88
N VAL A 70 -15.30 1.62 -16.07
CA VAL A 70 -14.68 2.01 -17.33
C VAL A 70 -15.66 2.93 -18.06
N GLY A 71 -15.18 4.09 -18.47
CA GLY A 71 -15.96 5.10 -19.18
C GLY A 71 -16.30 6.32 -18.33
N PRO A 72 -16.34 7.52 -18.93
CA PRO A 72 -16.52 8.78 -18.21
C PRO A 72 -17.89 8.85 -17.52
N GLU A 73 -18.94 8.26 -18.10
CA GLU A 73 -20.28 8.24 -17.47
C GLU A 73 -20.32 7.40 -16.19
N ALA A 74 -19.65 6.25 -16.18
CA ALA A 74 -19.62 5.36 -15.01
C ALA A 74 -18.74 5.91 -13.88
N LEU A 75 -17.69 6.67 -14.21
CA LEU A 75 -16.87 7.41 -13.24
C LEU A 75 -17.66 8.59 -12.65
N ALA A 76 -18.34 9.37 -13.51
CA ALA A 76 -19.17 10.50 -13.08
C ALA A 76 -20.34 10.05 -12.18
N ALA A 77 -20.95 8.89 -12.46
CA ALA A 77 -22.02 8.32 -11.63
C ALA A 77 -21.56 7.98 -10.20
N LEU A 78 -20.29 7.65 -10.02
CA LEU A 78 -19.68 7.40 -8.70
C LEU A 78 -19.03 8.65 -8.10
N GLY A 79 -18.96 9.76 -8.84
CA GLY A 79 -18.23 10.96 -8.43
C GLY A 79 -16.72 10.76 -8.37
N THR A 80 -16.19 9.83 -9.17
CA THR A 80 -14.78 9.42 -9.13
C THR A 80 -14.00 10.00 -10.30
N HIS A 81 -12.70 10.12 -10.12
CA HIS A 81 -11.81 10.67 -11.13
C HIS A 81 -11.06 9.54 -11.86
N PRO A 82 -10.77 9.72 -13.16
CA PRO A 82 -9.96 8.75 -13.89
C PRO A 82 -8.54 8.70 -13.30
N VAL A 83 -8.08 7.48 -12.97
CA VAL A 83 -6.71 7.25 -12.52
C VAL A 83 -5.77 7.43 -13.73
N PRO A 84 -4.70 8.24 -13.62
CA PRO A 84 -3.76 8.43 -14.72
C PRO A 84 -3.04 7.11 -15.04
N GLU A 85 -2.85 6.78 -16.32
CA GLU A 85 -2.19 5.51 -16.74
C GLU A 85 -0.71 5.42 -16.36
N ALA A 86 -0.06 6.57 -16.18
CA ALA A 86 1.33 6.65 -15.73
C ALA A 86 1.58 7.98 -15.01
N VAL A 87 2.47 7.95 -14.03
CA VAL A 87 2.94 9.13 -13.28
C VAL A 87 4.41 9.35 -13.55
N THR A 88 4.84 10.60 -13.66
CA THR A 88 6.27 10.92 -13.85
C THR A 88 6.87 11.26 -12.49
N VAL A 89 7.82 10.45 -12.03
CA VAL A 89 8.48 10.62 -10.73
C VAL A 89 9.98 10.60 -10.93
N ALA A 90 10.67 11.63 -10.43
CA ALA A 90 12.11 11.80 -10.62
C ALA A 90 12.55 11.73 -12.10
N GLY A 91 11.69 12.19 -13.04
CA GLY A 91 11.94 12.12 -14.48
C GLY A 91 11.67 10.75 -15.12
N VAL A 92 11.28 9.74 -14.34
CA VAL A 92 10.93 8.40 -14.81
C VAL A 92 9.42 8.26 -14.93
N ARG A 93 8.94 7.75 -16.06
CA ARG A 93 7.53 7.41 -16.27
C ARG A 93 7.23 6.06 -15.61
N VAL A 94 6.47 6.08 -14.52
CA VAL A 94 6.06 4.90 -13.75
C VAL A 94 4.61 4.57 -14.09
N PRO A 95 4.30 3.35 -14.57
CA PRO A 95 2.92 2.97 -14.85
C PRO A 95 2.09 2.91 -13.56
N THR A 96 0.79 3.11 -13.70
CA THR A 96 -0.16 2.83 -12.62
C THR A 96 -0.86 1.51 -12.88
N ASP A 97 -1.30 0.85 -11.81
CA ASP A 97 -2.10 -0.35 -11.88
C ASP A 97 -3.32 -0.15 -10.99
N VAL A 98 -4.51 -0.44 -11.52
CA VAL A 98 -5.75 -0.34 -10.76
C VAL A 98 -6.16 -1.75 -10.37
N LEU A 99 -6.38 -1.99 -9.09
CA LEU A 99 -6.86 -3.26 -8.55
C LEU A 99 -8.24 -3.07 -7.94
N GLU A 100 -9.16 -3.96 -8.27
CA GLU A 100 -10.46 -4.02 -7.59
C GLU A 100 -10.29 -4.92 -6.37
N ARG A 101 -10.56 -4.40 -5.19
CA ARG A 101 -10.64 -5.22 -3.98
C ARG A 101 -11.73 -4.66 -3.10
N ARG A 102 -12.81 -5.42 -2.98
CA ARG A 102 -13.82 -5.17 -1.95
C ARG A 102 -13.20 -5.43 -0.59
N SER A 103 -13.18 -4.40 0.25
CA SER A 103 -12.74 -4.53 1.63
C SER A 103 -13.74 -5.40 2.41
N SER A 104 -13.51 -6.72 2.43
CA SER A 104 -14.30 -7.59 3.32
C SER A 104 -13.80 -7.38 4.76
N PRO A 105 -14.64 -6.93 5.71
CA PRO A 105 -14.23 -6.65 7.08
C PRO A 105 -13.99 -7.96 7.85
N ALA A 106 -12.91 -8.66 7.54
CA ALA A 106 -12.47 -9.86 8.25
C ALA A 106 -11.49 -9.49 9.38
N LEU A 107 -11.82 -8.48 10.19
CA LEU A 107 -11.17 -8.27 11.49
C LEU A 107 -12.26 -8.05 12.54
N ALA A 108 -12.99 -9.12 12.85
CA ALA A 108 -13.72 -9.19 14.10
C ALA A 108 -12.71 -8.97 15.23
N ALA A 109 -12.92 -7.88 15.99
CA ALA A 109 -12.11 -7.48 17.11
C ALA A 109 -11.83 -8.69 18.01
N ARG A 110 -10.58 -9.17 18.05
CA ARG A 110 -10.17 -10.13 19.06
C ARG A 110 -10.29 -9.40 20.40
N PRO A 111 -11.16 -9.81 21.34
CA PRO A 111 -11.27 -9.12 22.61
C PRO A 111 -9.89 -9.17 23.28
N ARG A 112 -9.44 -8.02 23.79
CA ARG A 112 -8.24 -7.94 24.63
C ARG A 112 -8.48 -8.86 25.81
N ARG A 113 -7.83 -10.04 25.81
CA ARG A 113 -7.83 -10.95 26.95
C ARG A 113 -7.20 -10.17 28.11
N GLY A 114 -8.02 -9.76 29.07
CA GLY A 114 -7.56 -9.06 30.27
C GLY A 114 -6.42 -9.85 30.90
N ALA A 115 -5.34 -9.16 31.23
CA ALA A 115 -4.25 -9.76 31.99
C ALA A 115 -4.82 -10.33 33.29
N PRO A 116 -4.44 -11.55 33.72
CA PRO A 116 -4.85 -12.04 35.03
C PRO A 116 -4.33 -11.07 36.11
N PRO A 117 -5.10 -10.83 37.18
CA PRO A 117 -4.66 -9.96 38.27
C PRO A 117 -3.33 -10.47 38.81
N ARG A 118 -2.37 -9.56 38.96
CA ARG A 118 -1.06 -9.85 39.54
C ARG A 118 -1.29 -10.35 40.98
N PRO A 119 -0.64 -11.45 41.41
CA PRO A 119 -0.71 -11.84 42.81
C PRO A 119 -0.11 -10.73 43.69
N PRO A 120 -0.66 -10.48 44.89
CA PRO A 120 -0.12 -9.48 45.79
C PRO A 120 1.32 -9.87 46.20
N SER A 121 2.21 -8.88 46.20
CA SER A 121 3.60 -9.03 46.63
C SER A 121 3.64 -9.53 48.09
N PRO A 122 4.51 -10.50 48.42
CA PRO A 122 4.70 -10.88 49.81
C PRO A 122 5.31 -9.70 50.57
N GLY A 123 4.62 -9.25 51.62
CA GLY A 123 5.09 -8.19 52.52
C GLY A 123 6.43 -8.54 53.16
N PRO A 124 7.19 -7.53 53.65
CA PRO A 124 8.52 -7.75 54.21
C PRO A 124 8.43 -8.69 55.42
N ARG A 125 9.18 -9.79 55.38
CA ARG A 125 9.34 -10.70 56.51
C ARG A 125 9.98 -9.93 57.65
N GLY A 126 9.23 -9.78 58.75
CA GLY A 126 9.77 -9.24 59.99
C GLY A 126 10.98 -10.05 60.44
N ILE A 127 12.10 -9.37 60.61
CA ILE A 127 13.29 -9.90 61.28
C ILE A 127 12.93 -9.97 62.77
N PRO A 128 12.90 -11.14 63.43
CA PRO A 128 12.77 -11.15 64.88
C PRO A 128 14.10 -10.69 65.49
N ALA A 129 14.03 -9.61 66.27
CA ALA A 129 15.11 -9.19 67.13
C ALA A 129 15.17 -10.08 68.37
N ARG A 130 16.25 -10.86 68.52
CA ARG A 130 17.02 -11.03 69.77
C ARG A 130 18.16 -12.02 69.59
#